data_AF-A0AAN8HKF0-F1
#
_entry.id   AF-A0AAN8HKF0-F1
#
_cell.length_a   1.000
_cell.length_b   1.000
_cell.length_c   1.000
_cell.angle_alpha   90.00
_cell.angle_beta   90.00
_cell.angle_gamma   90.00
#
_symmetry.space_group_name_H-M   'P 1'
#
loop_
_entity.id
_entity.type
_entity.pdbx_description
1 polymer ?
#
loop_
_entity_poly.entity_id
_entity_poly.type
_entity_poly.pdbx_seq_one_letter_code
_entity_poly.pdbx_strand_id
1 'polypeptide(L)'
;MKIRSGIIGISNNANARQRFFMVTPELSRLSKEFKNKFDMEADRTTEHHELAPSAFKRAHGTIDKIKAAILSHGNPFTTEGDKLYNVITLAYIPDEYVLQILNADVTGQMLYEDYVSERINGDVSLWAPFQPERGHRKL
;
A
#
# COMPACT_ATOMS: atom_id res chain seq x y z
N MET A 1 -19.89 -8.64 -52.69
CA MET A 1 -20.35 -8.52 -51.29
C MET A 1 -19.79 -7.22 -50.72
N LYS A 2 -20.60 -6.15 -50.60
CA LYS A 2 -20.17 -4.87 -49.99
C LYS A 2 -20.72 -4.81 -48.57
N ILE A 3 -19.87 -4.94 -47.57
CA ILE A 3 -20.24 -4.72 -46.18
C ILE A 3 -20.41 -3.20 -46.02
N ARG A 4 -21.65 -2.71 -46.01
CA ARG A 4 -21.94 -1.34 -45.56
C ARG A 4 -21.73 -1.34 -44.04
N SER A 5 -20.58 -0.84 -43.61
CA SER A 5 -20.32 -0.48 -42.22
C SER A 5 -21.24 0.69 -41.83
N GLY A 6 -22.51 0.39 -41.58
CA GLY A 6 -23.44 1.33 -40.98
C GLY A 6 -23.17 1.37 -39.48
N ILE A 7 -23.04 2.57 -38.93
CA ILE A 7 -23.01 2.77 -37.47
C ILE A 7 -24.33 2.20 -36.92
N ILE A 8 -24.28 0.99 -36.37
CA ILE A 8 -25.40 0.38 -35.66
C ILE A 8 -25.35 0.94 -34.25
N GLY A 9 -26.31 1.78 -33.91
CA GLY A 9 -26.38 2.41 -32.59
C GLY A 9 -27.45 3.48 -32.53
N ILE A 10 -27.27 4.42 -31.58
CA ILE A 10 -28.20 5.52 -31.26
C ILE A 10 -28.69 6.20 -32.55
N SER A 11 -27.84 6.41 -33.56
CA SER A 11 -28.19 7.08 -34.83
C SER A 11 -29.28 6.39 -35.66
N ASN A 12 -29.43 5.06 -35.60
CA ASN A 12 -30.37 4.31 -36.45
C ASN A 12 -31.67 3.91 -35.73
N ASN A 13 -31.79 4.22 -34.43
CA ASN A 13 -32.99 3.94 -33.64
C ASN A 13 -33.56 5.26 -33.12
N ALA A 14 -34.71 5.67 -33.67
CA ALA A 14 -35.35 6.95 -33.33
C ALA A 14 -35.67 7.07 -31.83
N ASN A 15 -36.07 5.97 -31.18
CA ASN A 15 -36.36 5.95 -29.76
C ASN A 15 -35.07 6.07 -28.92
N ALA A 16 -33.98 5.41 -29.35
CA ALA A 16 -32.67 5.55 -28.72
C ALA A 16 -32.11 6.98 -28.85
N ARG A 17 -32.29 7.64 -30.02
CA ARG A 17 -31.93 9.07 -30.18
C ARG A 17 -32.69 9.95 -29.22
N GLN A 18 -34.01 9.75 -29.11
CA GLN A 18 -34.84 10.56 -28.24
C GLN A 18 -34.42 10.40 -26.77
N ARG A 19 -34.21 9.17 -26.29
CA ARG A 19 -33.71 8.92 -24.93
C ARG A 19 -32.33 9.53 -24.72
N PHE A 20 -31.45 9.43 -25.71
CA PHE A 20 -30.14 10.07 -25.65
C PHE A 20 -30.27 11.58 -25.46
N PHE A 21 -31.02 12.27 -26.33
CA PHE A 21 -31.24 13.72 -26.21
C PHE A 21 -31.90 14.16 -24.91
N MET A 22 -32.75 13.32 -24.31
CA MET A 22 -33.35 13.60 -22.99
C MET A 22 -32.33 13.51 -21.85
N VAL A 23 -31.31 12.65 -21.97
CA VAL A 23 -30.29 12.43 -20.92
C VAL A 23 -29.05 13.30 -21.15
N THR A 24 -28.79 13.75 -22.38
CA THR A 24 -27.59 14.55 -22.73
C THR A 24 -27.36 15.78 -21.84
N PRO A 25 -28.38 16.59 -21.47
CA PRO A 25 -28.18 17.75 -20.60
C PRO A 25 -27.69 17.35 -19.19
N GLU A 26 -28.28 16.29 -18.61
CA GLU A 26 -27.85 15.77 -17.31
C GLU A 26 -26.47 15.12 -17.39
N LEU A 27 -26.17 14.40 -18.47
CA LEU A 27 -24.84 13.83 -18.69
C LEU A 27 -23.77 14.92 -18.82
N SER A 28 -24.10 16.04 -19.48
CA SER A 28 -23.25 17.22 -19.59
C SER A 28 -23.07 17.91 -18.23
N ARG A 29 -24.14 18.06 -17.44
CA ARG A 29 -24.08 18.58 -16.07
C ARG A 29 -23.21 17.71 -15.18
N LEU A 30 -23.42 16.40 -15.16
CA LEU A 30 -22.60 15.45 -14.40
C LEU A 30 -21.14 15.47 -14.85
N SER A 31 -20.88 15.55 -16.16
CA SER A 31 -19.52 15.67 -16.68
C SER A 31 -18.87 16.99 -16.24
N LYS A 32 -19.63 18.08 -16.20
CA LYS A 32 -19.16 19.39 -15.70
C LYS A 32 -18.95 19.39 -14.20
N GLU A 33 -19.80 18.73 -13.42
CA GLU A 33 -19.63 18.60 -11.96
C GLU A 33 -18.45 17.69 -11.62
N PHE A 34 -18.29 16.58 -12.34
CA PHE A 34 -17.12 15.72 -12.24
C PHE A 34 -15.86 16.51 -12.62
N LYS A 35 -15.88 17.23 -13.75
CA LYS A 35 -14.79 18.12 -14.13
C LYS A 35 -14.55 19.15 -13.02
N ASN A 36 -15.52 19.91 -12.54
CA ASN A 36 -15.27 20.89 -11.46
C ASN A 36 -14.73 20.28 -10.15
N LYS A 37 -15.08 19.03 -9.82
CA LYS A 37 -14.55 18.33 -8.64
C LYS A 37 -13.14 17.75 -8.85
N PHE A 38 -12.76 17.44 -10.09
CA PHE A 38 -11.53 16.70 -10.41
C PHE A 38 -10.59 17.42 -11.38
N ASP A 39 -11.02 18.53 -11.98
CA ASP A 39 -10.28 19.41 -12.85
C ASP A 39 -9.54 20.40 -11.96
N MET A 40 -8.24 20.17 -12.00
CA MET A 40 -7.24 20.75 -11.15
C MET A 40 -6.96 22.18 -11.65
N GLU A 41 -7.87 23.12 -11.40
CA GLU A 41 -7.43 24.50 -11.29
C GLU A 41 -6.58 24.57 -10.02
N ALA A 42 -5.30 24.91 -10.22
CA ALA A 42 -4.28 25.03 -9.21
C ALA A 42 -4.53 26.25 -8.31
N ASP A 43 -5.76 26.40 -7.81
CA ASP A 43 -6.12 27.48 -6.91
C ASP A 43 -6.39 26.92 -5.51
N ARG A 44 -5.27 26.84 -4.79
CA ARG A 44 -5.12 27.04 -3.35
C ARG A 44 -6.42 27.00 -2.55
N THR A 45 -6.89 25.80 -2.25
CA THR A 45 -7.67 25.58 -1.04
C THR A 45 -6.91 24.62 -0.14
N THR A 46 -6.97 24.95 1.13
CA THR A 46 -6.39 24.29 2.31
C THR A 46 -6.90 22.86 2.46
N GLU A 47 -6.62 21.99 1.50
CA GLU A 47 -6.76 20.56 1.66
C GLU A 47 -5.41 20.01 2.08
N HIS A 48 -5.41 19.26 3.18
CA HIS A 48 -4.22 18.61 3.72
C HIS A 48 -3.41 17.99 2.58
N HIS A 49 -2.15 18.40 2.43
CA HIS A 49 -1.28 17.99 1.32
C HIS A 49 -1.29 16.45 1.12
N GLU A 50 -1.47 15.70 2.20
CA GLU A 50 -1.54 14.23 2.21
C GLU A 50 -2.82 13.65 1.60
N LEU A 51 -3.91 14.39 1.58
CA LEU A 51 -5.21 13.99 1.01
C LEU A 51 -5.41 14.49 -0.43
N ALA A 52 -4.45 15.25 -0.97
CA ALA A 52 -4.52 15.71 -2.35
C ALA A 52 -4.59 14.50 -3.31
N PRO A 53 -5.42 14.56 -4.39
CA PRO A 53 -5.52 13.48 -5.37
C PRO A 53 -4.18 13.08 -6.01
N SER A 54 -3.22 14.01 -6.06
CA SER A 54 -1.85 13.77 -6.51
C SER A 54 -1.03 12.91 -5.54
N ALA A 55 -1.20 13.11 -4.22
CA ALA A 55 -0.57 12.28 -3.19
C ALA A 55 -1.13 10.86 -3.22
N PHE A 56 -2.44 10.71 -3.38
CA PHE A 56 -3.10 9.41 -3.53
C PHE A 56 -2.63 8.64 -4.78
N LYS A 57 -2.55 9.31 -5.94
CA LYS A 57 -2.01 8.70 -7.17
C LYS A 57 -0.55 8.26 -7.03
N ARG A 58 0.27 9.06 -6.35
CA ARG A 58 1.67 8.69 -6.04
C ARG A 58 1.74 7.48 -5.11
N ALA A 59 0.95 7.46 -4.05
CA ALA A 59 0.87 6.33 -3.12
C ALA A 59 0.46 5.04 -3.85
N HIS A 60 -0.58 5.10 -4.67
CA HIS A 60 -1.00 3.96 -5.50
C HIS A 60 0.11 3.48 -6.45
N GLY A 61 0.75 4.39 -7.19
CA GLY A 61 1.84 4.02 -8.09
C GLY A 61 3.04 3.41 -7.35
N THR A 62 3.31 3.83 -6.12
CA THR A 62 4.35 3.23 -5.27
C THR A 62 3.94 1.83 -4.80
N ILE A 63 2.69 1.66 -4.35
CA ILE A 63 2.16 0.34 -3.95
C ILE A 63 2.22 -0.63 -5.13
N ASP A 64 1.84 -0.20 -6.33
CA ASP A 64 1.89 -1.04 -7.53
C ASP A 64 3.32 -1.46 -7.87
N LYS A 65 4.31 -0.58 -7.70
CA LYS A 65 5.73 -0.91 -7.88
C LYS A 65 6.23 -1.91 -6.85
N ILE A 66 5.88 -1.72 -5.58
CA ILE A 66 6.25 -2.66 -4.51
C ILE A 66 5.63 -4.03 -4.79
N LYS A 67 4.35 -4.06 -5.17
CA LYS A 67 3.66 -5.29 -5.55
C LYS A 67 4.35 -5.98 -6.73
N ALA A 68 4.68 -5.24 -7.78
CA ALA A 68 5.39 -5.77 -8.94
C ALA A 68 6.78 -6.33 -8.56
N ALA A 69 7.52 -5.63 -7.71
CA ALA A 69 8.82 -6.08 -7.23
C ALA A 69 8.72 -7.37 -6.41
N ILE A 70 7.79 -7.44 -5.46
CA ILE A 70 7.55 -8.68 -4.68
C ILE A 70 7.19 -9.83 -5.61
N LEU A 71 6.21 -9.62 -6.51
CA LEU A 71 5.76 -10.65 -7.44
C LEU A 71 6.86 -11.08 -8.43
N SER A 72 7.84 -10.22 -8.73
CA SER A 72 8.97 -10.59 -9.59
C SER A 72 9.88 -11.64 -8.94
N HIS A 73 9.92 -11.70 -7.61
CA HIS A 73 10.66 -12.71 -6.84
C HIS A 73 9.81 -13.95 -6.51
N GLY A 74 8.50 -13.89 -6.76
CA GLY A 74 7.53 -14.94 -6.45
C GLY A 74 6.37 -14.40 -5.62
N ASN A 75 5.24 -15.11 -5.61
CA ASN A 75 4.13 -14.75 -4.75
C ASN A 75 4.29 -15.44 -3.37
N PRO A 76 4.64 -14.69 -2.30
CA PRO A 76 4.89 -15.29 -1.00
C PRO A 76 3.65 -15.97 -0.41
N PHE A 77 2.45 -15.57 -0.84
CA PHE A 77 1.17 -16.09 -0.34
C PHE A 77 0.69 -17.37 -1.05
N THR A 78 1.35 -17.79 -2.13
CA THR A 78 1.01 -19.07 -2.81
C THR A 78 1.90 -20.22 -2.36
N THR A 79 2.97 -19.93 -1.62
CA THR A 79 3.87 -20.94 -1.07
C THR A 79 3.18 -21.66 0.09
N GLU A 80 2.93 -22.95 -0.08
CA GLU A 80 2.46 -23.80 1.02
C GLU A 80 3.67 -24.27 1.84
N GLY A 81 3.61 -24.07 3.16
CA GLY A 81 4.62 -24.56 4.10
C GLY A 81 4.78 -23.68 5.35
N ASP A 82 5.17 -24.31 6.47
CA ASP A 82 5.36 -23.64 7.78
C ASP A 82 6.76 -23.04 7.95
N LYS A 83 7.64 -23.13 6.94
CA LYS A 83 9.03 -22.67 7.03
C LYS A 83 9.18 -21.23 6.60
N LEU A 84 9.77 -20.41 7.47
CA LEU A 84 10.12 -19.04 7.17
C LEU A 84 11.27 -19.00 6.16
N TYR A 85 11.14 -18.20 5.12
CA TYR A 85 12.18 -18.03 4.10
C TYR A 85 12.26 -16.58 3.63
N ASN A 86 13.42 -16.19 3.12
CA ASN A 86 13.64 -14.86 2.58
C ASN A 86 13.11 -14.79 1.15
N VAL A 87 12.16 -13.90 0.86
CA VAL A 87 11.50 -13.81 -0.45
C VAL A 87 12.45 -13.41 -1.59
N ILE A 88 13.54 -12.69 -1.30
CA ILE A 88 14.50 -12.22 -2.32
C ILE A 88 15.53 -13.31 -2.66
N THR A 89 16.09 -13.94 -1.63
CA THR A 89 17.16 -14.95 -1.79
C THR A 89 16.63 -16.37 -1.89
N LEU A 90 15.34 -16.58 -1.57
CA LEU A 90 14.66 -17.87 -1.46
C LEU A 90 15.32 -18.85 -0.46
N ALA A 91 16.19 -18.34 0.41
CA ALA A 91 16.84 -19.13 1.45
C ALA A 91 15.92 -19.33 2.65
N TYR A 92 15.85 -20.57 3.15
CA TYR A 92 15.15 -20.88 4.39
C TYR A 92 15.91 -20.32 5.59
N ILE A 93 15.16 -19.76 6.53
CA ILE A 93 15.70 -19.28 7.78
C ILE A 93 15.89 -20.48 8.72
N PRO A 94 17.07 -20.63 9.36
CA PRO A 94 17.28 -21.68 10.35
C PRO A 94 16.29 -21.56 11.52
N ASP A 95 15.77 -22.71 11.98
CA ASP A 95 14.71 -22.77 12.99
C ASP A 95 15.08 -22.05 14.31
N GLU A 96 16.37 -22.00 14.64
CA GLU A 96 16.90 -21.30 15.82
C GLU A 96 16.64 -19.78 15.82
N TYR A 97 16.53 -19.16 14.65
CA TYR A 97 16.26 -17.72 14.51
C TYR A 97 14.78 -17.41 14.29
N VAL A 98 13.97 -18.42 13.95
CA VAL A 98 12.54 -18.23 13.63
C VAL A 98 11.80 -17.63 14.82
N LEU A 99 12.00 -18.17 16.02
CA LEU A 99 11.36 -17.65 17.24
C LEU A 99 11.76 -16.21 17.55
N GLN A 100 13.00 -15.82 17.26
CA GLN A 100 13.46 -14.44 17.48
C GLN A 100 12.82 -13.47 16.49
N ILE A 101 12.67 -13.88 15.23
CA ILE A 101 12.03 -13.06 14.18
C ILE A 101 10.53 -12.92 14.44
N LEU A 102 9.85 -14.02 14.78
CA LEU A 102 8.41 -14.01 15.03
C LEU A 102 8.05 -13.19 16.28
N ASN A 103 8.90 -13.20 17.29
CA ASN A 103 8.69 -12.45 18.53
C ASN A 103 9.51 -11.15 18.57
N ALA A 104 9.91 -10.61 17.41
CA ALA A 104 10.77 -9.43 17.34
C ALA A 104 10.16 -8.23 18.07
N ASP A 105 8.84 -8.04 17.97
CA ASP A 105 8.15 -6.93 18.63
C ASP A 105 8.17 -7.09 20.16
N VAL A 106 7.82 -8.29 20.65
CA VAL A 106 7.83 -8.59 22.09
C VAL A 106 9.25 -8.47 22.65
N THR A 107 10.23 -9.03 21.94
CA THR A 107 11.64 -8.97 22.32
C THR A 107 12.14 -7.53 22.32
N GLY A 108 11.78 -6.73 21.31
CA GLY A 108 12.13 -5.32 21.22
C GLY A 108 11.53 -4.50 22.34
N GLN A 109 10.26 -4.74 22.69
CA GLN A 109 9.59 -4.10 23.81
C GLN A 109 10.27 -4.44 25.15
N MET A 110 10.58 -5.71 25.39
CA MET A 110 11.30 -6.14 26.60
C MET A 110 12.68 -5.47 26.69
N LEU A 111 13.45 -5.46 25.60
CA LEU A 111 14.77 -4.82 25.56
C LEU A 111 14.67 -3.31 25.80
N TYR A 112 13.62 -2.66 25.30
CA TYR A 112 13.36 -1.26 25.55
C TYR A 112 13.02 -0.98 27.02
N GLU A 113 12.15 -1.79 27.62
CA GLU A 113 11.79 -1.67 29.04
C GLU A 113 13.00 -1.89 29.95
N ASP A 114 13.82 -2.91 29.67
CA ASP A 114 15.08 -3.17 30.36
C ASP A 114 16.03 -1.97 30.23
N TYR A 115 16.17 -1.40 29.02
CA TYR A 115 17.00 -0.22 28.79
C TYR A 115 16.53 0.99 29.61
N VAL A 116 15.22 1.26 29.61
CA VAL A 116 14.64 2.37 30.37
C VAL A 116 14.84 2.15 31.87
N SER A 117 14.60 0.93 32.36
CA SER A 117 14.76 0.63 33.78
C SER A 117 16.22 0.72 34.24
N GLU A 118 17.18 0.22 33.45
CA GLU A 118 18.59 0.16 33.84
C GLU A 118 19.30 1.51 33.70
N ARG A 119 19.00 2.27 32.63
CA ARG A 119 19.80 3.46 32.25
C ARG A 119 19.09 4.79 32.42
N ILE A 120 17.76 4.84 32.25
CA ILE A 120 17.01 6.09 32.41
C ILE A 120 16.63 6.27 33.88
N ASN A 121 16.10 5.20 34.48
CA ASN A 121 15.64 5.21 35.87
C ASN A 121 16.64 4.56 36.85
N GLY A 122 17.75 4.02 36.34
CA GLY A 122 18.77 3.32 37.13
C GLY A 122 20.12 4.03 37.14
N ASP A 123 21.12 3.35 37.71
CA ASP A 123 22.46 3.90 37.96
C ASP A 123 23.46 3.63 36.81
N VAL A 124 23.03 2.90 35.76
CA VAL A 124 23.91 2.60 34.63
C VAL A 124 23.99 3.83 33.72
N SER A 125 25.20 4.33 33.51
CA SER A 125 25.42 5.44 32.57
C SER A 125 24.84 5.13 31.20
N LEU A 126 24.18 6.12 30.58
CA LEU A 126 23.68 6.04 29.20
C LEU A 126 24.78 5.64 28.20
N TRP A 127 26.04 5.98 28.50
CA TRP A 127 27.19 5.73 27.64
C TRP A 127 27.95 4.44 27.99
N ALA A 128 27.47 3.66 28.96
CA ALA A 128 28.09 2.40 29.31
C ALA A 128 27.98 1.42 28.12
N PRO A 129 29.05 0.67 27.80
CA PRO A 129 29.02 -0.28 26.69
C PRO A 129 27.94 -1.34 26.93
N PHE A 130 27.19 -1.67 25.88
CA PHE A 130 26.21 -2.74 25.93
C PHE A 130 26.93 -4.10 26.01
N GLN A 131 26.61 -4.91 27.03
CA GLN A 131 27.17 -6.25 27.17
C GLN A 131 26.18 -7.29 26.61
N PRO A 132 26.47 -7.92 25.46
CA PRO A 132 25.54 -8.82 24.78
C PRO A 132 25.28 -10.15 25.53
N GLU A 133 26.10 -10.53 26.51
CA GLU A 133 26.00 -11.84 27.17
C GLU A 133 24.79 -12.02 28.12
N ARG A 134 24.07 -10.96 28.48
CA ARG A 134 22.90 -11.07 29.38
C ARG A 134 21.61 -11.53 28.69
N GLY A 135 21.60 -11.63 27.36
CA GLY A 135 20.43 -12.03 26.56
C GLY A 135 20.17 -13.54 26.50
N HIS A 136 21.10 -14.39 26.96
CA HIS A 136 20.87 -15.83 27.10
C HIS A 136 20.21 -16.18 28.44
N ARG A 137 19.19 -15.43 28.87
CA ARG A 137 18.23 -16.00 29.81
C ARG A 137 17.36 -16.95 29.00
N LYS A 138 17.74 -18.23 29.05
CA LYS A 138 17.03 -19.36 28.47
C LYS A 138 15.52 -19.19 28.65
N LEU A 139 14.80 -19.08 27.54
CA LEU A 139 13.42 -19.56 27.47
C LEU A 139 13.45 -21.09 27.44
#